data_AF-A0A7V5R8R1-F1
#
_entry.id   AF-A0A7V5R8R1-F1
#
_cell.length_a   1.000
_cell.length_b   1.000
_cell.length_c   1.000
_cell.angle_alpha   90.00
_cell.angle_beta   90.00
_cell.angle_gamma   90.00
#
_symmetry.space_group_name_H-M   'P 1'
#
loop_
_entity.id
_entity.type
_entity.pdbx_description
1 polymer ?
#
loop_
_entity_poly.entity_id
_entity_poly.type
_entity_poly.pdbx_seq_one_letter_code
_entity_poly.pdbx_strand_id
1 'polypeptide(L)'
;MVDRLTLRLVNRRVMKASDFHERGGGGVYLRRDAMKRYLAAWEEHLTRPLAGGHGTDLRRSFRRQAERLAAALMGGPAYCAFSLERP
;
A
#
# COMPACT_ATOMS: atom_id res chain seq x y z
N MET A 1 0.18 3.63 4.52
CA MET A 1 0.88 2.48 3.89
C MET A 1 1.60 2.93 2.63
N VAL A 2 0.87 3.50 1.66
CA VAL A 2 1.44 4.10 0.44
C VAL A 2 2.55 5.09 0.79
N ASP A 3 2.34 5.97 1.76
CA ASP A 3 3.34 6.99 2.15
C ASP A 3 4.67 6.37 2.59
N ARG A 4 4.61 5.31 3.41
CA ARG A 4 5.81 4.59 3.87
C ARG A 4 6.54 3.92 2.71
N LEU A 5 5.81 3.33 1.75
CA LEU A 5 6.42 2.79 0.55
C LEU A 5 7.07 3.91 -0.28
N THR A 6 6.33 4.97 -0.59
CA THR A 6 6.80 6.09 -1.40
C THR A 6 8.06 6.71 -0.79
N LEU A 7 8.04 7.02 0.52
CA LEU A 7 9.21 7.51 1.24
C LEU A 7 10.40 6.55 1.14
N ARG A 8 10.18 5.24 1.30
CA ARG A 8 11.25 4.24 1.15
C ARG A 8 11.84 4.24 -0.25
N LEU A 9 10.99 4.30 -1.28
CA LEU A 9 11.41 4.26 -2.68
C LEU A 9 12.20 5.52 -3.08
N VAL A 10 11.77 6.69 -2.61
CA VAL A 10 12.47 7.96 -2.84
C VAL A 10 13.79 8.00 -2.06
N ASN A 11 13.77 7.69 -0.76
CA ASN A 11 14.98 7.74 0.09
C ASN A 11 16.07 6.78 -0.40
N ARG A 12 15.68 5.62 -0.94
CA ARG A 12 16.62 4.64 -1.51
C ARG A 12 16.95 4.90 -2.98
N ARG A 13 16.49 6.01 -3.57
CA ARG A 13 16.70 6.40 -4.97
C ARG A 13 16.23 5.34 -5.98
N VAL A 14 15.25 4.51 -5.60
CA VAL A 14 14.58 3.56 -6.51
C VAL A 14 13.69 4.32 -7.49
N MET A 15 13.09 5.42 -7.02
CA MET A 15 12.37 6.39 -7.82
C MET A 15 13.16 7.71 -7.81
N LYS A 16 13.37 8.30 -8.99
CA LYS A 16 14.15 9.54 -9.20
C LYS A 16 13.35 10.54 -10.02
N ALA A 17 13.74 11.81 -10.04
CA ALA A 17 13.06 12.83 -10.84
C ALA A 17 12.95 12.45 -12.34
N SER A 18 14.00 11.81 -12.89
CA SER A 18 14.02 11.33 -14.28
C SER A 18 12.97 10.27 -14.62
N ASP A 19 12.38 9.64 -13.60
CA ASP A 19 11.33 8.63 -13.75
C ASP A 19 9.95 9.23 -14.01
N PHE A 20 9.84 10.54 -13.91
CA PHE A 20 8.62 11.28 -14.15
C PHE A 20 8.74 12.06 -15.47
N HIS A 21 7.58 12.48 -15.98
CA HIS A 21 7.46 13.39 -17.10
C HIS A 21 6.22 14.25 -16.92
N GLU A 22 6.31 15.50 -17.37
CA GLU A 22 5.16 16.37 -17.46
C GLU A 22 4.29 15.95 -18.64
N ARG A 23 2.97 16.04 -18.44
CA ARG A 23 1.96 15.90 -19.47
C ARG A 23 1.22 17.24 -19.55
N GLY A 24 0.82 17.62 -20.77
CA GLY A 24 0.12 18.88 -21.02
C GLY A 24 -1.01 19.14 -20.00
N GLY A 25 -1.13 20.40 -19.57
CA GLY A 25 -2.05 20.79 -18.50
C GLY A 25 -1.47 20.71 -17.07
N GLY A 26 -0.14 20.61 -16.92
CA GLY A 26 0.55 20.66 -15.63
C GLY A 26 0.54 19.36 -14.81
N GLY A 27 0.13 18.25 -15.42
CA GLY A 27 0.15 16.94 -14.77
C GLY A 27 1.53 16.31 -14.79
N VAL A 28 1.91 15.61 -13.72
CA VAL A 28 3.17 14.85 -13.65
C VAL A 28 2.86 13.36 -13.59
N TYR A 29 3.46 12.58 -14.49
CA TYR A 29 3.19 11.17 -14.66
C TYR A 29 4.46 10.33 -14.54
N LEU A 30 4.31 9.10 -14.05
CA LEU A 30 5.37 8.11 -14.13
C LEU A 30 5.61 7.68 -15.58
N ARG A 31 6.89 7.57 -15.95
CA ARG A 31 7.28 6.88 -17.19
C ARG A 31 6.95 5.39 -17.07
N ARG A 32 6.76 4.71 -18.20
CA ARG A 32 6.31 3.31 -18.26
C ARG A 32 7.19 2.36 -17.42
N ASP A 33 8.51 2.49 -17.50
CA ASP A 33 9.43 1.61 -16.76
C ASP A 33 9.41 1.90 -15.26
N ALA A 34 9.29 3.17 -14.88
CA ALA A 34 9.13 3.58 -13.50
C ALA A 34 7.82 3.08 -12.89
N MET A 35 6.73 3.12 -13.66
CA MET A 35 5.44 2.57 -13.26
C MET A 35 5.54 1.06 -12.96
N LYS A 36 6.21 0.29 -13.83
CA LYS A 36 6.44 -1.15 -13.58
C LYS A 36 7.25 -1.40 -12.31
N ARG A 37 8.34 -0.65 -12.10
CA ARG A 37 9.15 -0.75 -10.87
C ARG A 37 8.34 -0.41 -9.61
N TYR A 38 7.55 0.65 -9.67
CA TYR A 38 6.67 1.03 -8.57
C TYR A 38 5.64 -0.06 -8.27
N LEU A 39 4.99 -0.60 -9.30
CA LEU A 39 4.00 -1.68 -9.15
C LEU A 39 4.62 -2.93 -8.51
N ALA A 40 5.79 -3.36 -8.98
CA ALA A 40 6.49 -4.50 -8.39
C ALA A 40 6.83 -4.27 -6.90
N ALA A 41 7.35 -3.08 -6.57
CA ALA A 41 7.66 -2.73 -5.19
C ALA A 41 6.40 -2.61 -4.29
N TRP A 42 5.28 -2.21 -4.88
CA TRP A 42 3.98 -2.17 -4.21
C TRP A 42 3.44 -3.56 -3.92
N GLU A 43 3.49 -4.47 -4.89
CA GLU A 43 3.06 -5.86 -4.71
C GLU A 43 3.89 -6.57 -3.64
N GLU A 44 5.22 -6.39 -3.66
CA GLU A 44 6.10 -6.88 -2.61
C GLU A 44 5.76 -6.26 -1.25
N HIS A 45 5.46 -4.96 -1.21
CA HIS A 45 5.09 -4.30 0.04
C HIS A 45 3.81 -4.87 0.64
N LEU A 46 2.82 -5.22 -0.19
CA LEU A 46 1.53 -5.76 0.25
C LEU A 46 1.62 -7.19 0.81
N THR A 47 2.53 -8.01 0.27
CA THR A 47 2.68 -9.43 0.65
C THR A 47 3.76 -9.65 1.70
N ARG A 48 4.57 -8.63 1.99
CA ARG A 48 5.56 -8.68 3.07
C ARG A 48 4.87 -8.85 4.43
N PRO A 49 5.37 -9.76 5.29
CA PRO A 49 4.87 -9.90 6.66
C PRO A 49 4.93 -8.58 7.43
N LEU A 50 3.86 -8.26 8.13
CA LEU A 50 3.80 -7.12 9.03
C LEU A 50 4.60 -7.42 10.30
N ALA A 51 5.47 -6.48 10.70
CA ALA A 51 6.16 -6.58 11.98
C ALA A 51 5.14 -6.57 13.12
N GLY A 52 5.19 -7.59 13.99
CA GLY A 52 4.22 -7.78 15.07
C GLY A 52 2.87 -8.36 14.63
N GLY A 53 2.62 -8.54 13.34
CA GLY A 53 1.32 -8.94 12.80
C GLY A 53 0.99 -10.43 12.87
N HIS A 54 1.56 -11.21 13.80
CA HIS A 54 1.34 -12.66 13.93
C HIS A 54 1.34 -13.43 12.59
N GLY A 55 2.30 -13.14 11.70
CA GLY A 55 2.39 -13.81 10.39
C GLY A 55 1.36 -13.36 9.34
N THR A 56 0.66 -12.25 9.53
CA THR A 56 -0.20 -11.63 8.51
C THR A 56 0.57 -10.63 7.64
N ASP A 57 0.01 -10.34 6.47
CA ASP A 57 0.48 -9.31 5.54
C ASP A 57 -0.64 -8.27 5.29
N LEU A 58 -0.33 -7.20 4.55
CA LEU A 58 -1.29 -6.13 4.27
C LEU A 58 -2.44 -6.62 3.39
N ARG A 59 -2.16 -7.49 2.39
CA ARG A 59 -3.18 -8.06 1.51
C ARG A 59 -4.23 -8.87 2.29
N ARG A 60 -3.79 -9.73 3.22
CA ARG A 60 -4.67 -10.49 4.12
C ARG A 60 -5.41 -9.57 5.08
N SER A 61 -4.75 -8.51 5.56
CA SER A 61 -5.38 -7.53 6.45
C SER A 61 -6.52 -6.78 5.75
N PHE A 62 -6.34 -6.35 4.50
CA PHE A 62 -7.43 -5.76 3.70
C PHE A 62 -8.61 -6.71 3.54
N ARG A 63 -8.34 -7.98 3.20
CA ARG A 63 -9.40 -8.99 3.07
C ARG A 63 -10.18 -9.15 4.38
N ARG A 64 -9.48 -9.26 5.51
CA ARG A 64 -10.10 -9.35 6.84
C ARG A 64 -10.95 -8.12 7.20
N GLN A 65 -10.53 -6.92 6.80
CA GLN A 65 -11.32 -5.71 7.02
C GLN A 65 -12.60 -5.70 6.18
N ALA A 66 -12.54 -6.16 4.92
CA ALA A 66 -13.73 -6.32 4.08
C ALA A 66 -14.70 -7.36 4.67
N GLU A 67 -14.18 -8.50 5.13
CA GLU A 67 -14.96 -9.55 5.82
C GLU A 67 -15.63 -9.01 7.09
N ARG A 68 -14.90 -8.24 7.92
CA ARG A 68 -15.44 -7.61 9.13
C ARG A 68 -16.54 -6.60 8.82
N LEU A 69 -16.34 -5.78 7.78
CA LEU A 69 -17.34 -4.82 7.35
C LEU A 69 -18.61 -5.52 6.87
N ALA A 70 -18.47 -6.58 6.05
CA ALA A 70 -19.59 -7.39 5.61
C ALA A 70 -20.35 -8.00 6.80
N ALA A 71 -19.65 -8.56 7.78
CA ALA A 71 -20.25 -9.12 8.98
C ALA A 71 -21.05 -8.06 9.76
N ALA A 72 -20.51 -6.86 9.96
CA ALA A 72 -21.19 -5.77 10.65
C ALA A 72 -22.47 -5.35 9.91
N LEU A 73 -22.46 -5.32 8.57
CA LEU A 73 -23.64 -5.01 7.76
C LEU A 73 -24.71 -6.10 7.82
N MET A 74 -24.33 -7.36 8.03
CA MET A 74 -25.24 -8.51 8.15
C MET A 74 -25.78 -8.72 9.57
N GLY A 75 -25.66 -7.72 10.46
CA GLY A 75 -26.11 -7.81 11.85
C GLY A 75 -25.16 -8.57 12.77
N GLY A 76 -23.93 -8.82 12.32
CA GLY A 76 -22.85 -9.33 13.15
C GLY A 76 -22.25 -8.26 14.07
N PRO A 77 -21.08 -8.55 14.69
CA PRO A 77 -20.41 -7.62 15.59
C PRO A 77 -20.12 -6.26 14.93
N ALA A 78 -20.09 -5.20 15.73
CA ALA A 78 -19.71 -3.87 15.26
C ALA A 78 -18.32 -3.88 14.59
N TYR A 79 -18.19 -3.14 13.49
CA TYR A 79 -16.94 -3.04 12.76
C TYR A 79 -15.82 -2.43 13.62
N CYS A 80 -14.66 -3.07 13.63
CA CYS A 80 -13.46 -2.59 14.28
C CYS A 80 -12.35 -2.33 13.24
N ALA A 81 -11.98 -1.06 13.12
CA ALA A 81 -11.02 -0.57 12.14
C ALA A 81 -9.64 -1.19 12.31
N PHE A 82 -8.89 -1.26 11.21
CA PHE A 82 -7.51 -1.72 11.23
C PHE A 82 -6.61 -0.73 11.99
N SER A 83 -5.95 -1.20 13.03
CA SER A 83 -4.83 -0.49 13.68
C SER A 83 -3.54 -1.24 13.42
N LEU A 84 -2.51 -0.50 13.00
CA LEU A 84 -1.13 -0.96 12.85
C LEU A 84 -0.27 -0.41 14.00
N GLU A 85 -0.85 -0.24 15.19
CA GLU A 85 -0.09 0.12 16.37
C GLU A 85 1.03 -0.89 16.57
N ARG A 86 2.26 -0.38 16.62
CA ARG A 86 3.40 -1.15 17.08
C ARG A 86 3.23 -1.36 18.59
N PRO A 87 3.51 -2.57 19.13
CA PRO A 87 3.90 -2.66 20.53
C PRO A 87 5.16 -1.83 20.78
#